data_AF-L1ICX8-F1
#
_entry.id   AF-L1ICX8-F1
#
_cell.length_a   1.000
_cell.length_b   1.000
_cell.length_c   1.000
_cell.angle_alpha   90.00
_cell.angle_beta   90.00
_cell.angle_gamma   90.00
#
_symmetry.space_group_name_H-M   'P 1'
#
loop_
_entity.id
_entity.type
_entity.pdbx_description
1 polymer ?
#
loop_
_entity_poly.entity_id
_entity_poly.type
_entity_poly.pdbx_seq_one_letter_code
_entity_poly.pdbx_strand_id
1 'polypeptide(L)'
;MSGNIGVARICVKATEEASEATSESNESTGQAELPTAPPPFNPRQAIANVVEYQEAHPEFAAGIATWITIGIILFILGLLLFLYSEIQAVLVVRDQDFRAKLVSLNYMMEGKNIDDLNKEENATMRFRPYLSILSMLLIFISLACLFYPLCDILNVVGLPSAPCLLIVSFGALFASICIATFFMFVVWSCTRTYAALVFLLISVSGSFLLPTGNPILLLLWMTVTFGGGAAYFWFVPDHYQKNPLKDSANGKPSWLQDIGDFSISTDGNEIVNAIHEKIETEGKRFKKEKV
;
A
#
# COMPACT_ATOMS: atom_id res chain seq x y z
N MET A 1 37.80 -2.12 -5.05
CA MET A 1 36.33 -2.25 -4.96
C MET A 1 35.90 -3.34 -5.94
N SER A 2 35.98 -4.61 -5.50
CA SER A 2 35.55 -5.80 -6.27
C SER A 2 34.71 -6.62 -5.32
N GLY A 3 33.39 -6.62 -5.48
CA GLY A 3 32.53 -7.27 -4.48
C GLY A 3 31.05 -7.48 -4.81
N ASN A 4 30.59 -7.28 -6.05
CA ASN A 4 29.16 -7.45 -6.40
C ASN A 4 28.89 -8.37 -7.61
N ILE A 5 29.87 -9.14 -8.09
CA ILE A 5 29.69 -10.06 -9.23
C ILE A 5 29.05 -11.41 -8.80
N GLY A 6 29.00 -11.69 -7.49
CA GLY A 6 28.52 -12.98 -6.97
C GLY A 6 27.01 -13.23 -7.11
N VAL A 7 26.18 -12.18 -7.00
CA VAL A 7 24.71 -12.35 -6.95
C VAL A 7 24.12 -12.61 -8.34
N ALA A 8 24.69 -12.00 -9.38
CA ALA A 8 24.28 -12.22 -10.78
C ALA A 8 24.53 -13.68 -11.23
N ARG A 9 25.60 -14.31 -10.73
CA ARG A 9 25.98 -15.68 -11.11
C ARG A 9 25.06 -16.75 -10.50
N ILE A 10 24.39 -16.45 -9.39
CA ILE A 10 23.47 -17.39 -8.72
C ILE A 10 22.12 -17.44 -9.44
N CYS A 11 21.64 -16.32 -10.00
CA CYS A 11 20.39 -16.30 -10.77
C CYS A 11 20.50 -17.07 -12.09
N VAL A 12 21.65 -17.00 -12.78
CA VAL A 12 21.86 -17.72 -14.06
C VAL A 12 21.83 -19.24 -13.86
N LYS A 13 22.43 -19.75 -12.78
CA LYS A 13 22.54 -21.18 -12.53
C LYS A 13 21.20 -21.84 -12.18
N ALA A 14 20.31 -21.12 -11.49
CA ALA A 14 18.96 -21.62 -11.18
C ALA A 14 18.05 -21.71 -12.42
N THR A 15 18.25 -20.86 -13.43
CA THR A 15 17.54 -20.93 -14.73
C THR A 15 18.08 -22.03 -15.65
N GLU A 16 19.34 -22.44 -15.51
CA GLU A 16 19.94 -23.52 -16.29
C GLU A 16 19.34 -24.89 -15.90
N GLU A 17 19.21 -25.14 -14.59
CA GLU A 17 18.67 -26.40 -14.05
C GLU A 17 17.15 -26.56 -14.30
N ALA A 18 16.40 -25.45 -14.39
CA ALA A 18 14.98 -25.49 -14.74
C ALA A 18 14.73 -25.74 -16.24
N SER A 19 15.74 -25.52 -17.11
CA SER A 19 15.58 -25.59 -18.55
C SER A 19 15.94 -26.95 -19.15
N GLU A 20 16.68 -27.81 -18.45
CA GLU A 20 16.93 -29.19 -18.91
C GLU A 20 15.68 -30.08 -18.79
N ALA A 21 14.71 -29.72 -17.95
CA ALA A 21 13.48 -30.48 -17.78
C ALA A 21 12.43 -30.29 -18.90
N THR A 22 12.63 -29.34 -19.83
CA THR A 22 11.59 -28.95 -20.81
C THR A 22 12.00 -29.18 -22.27
N SER A 23 13.19 -29.75 -22.53
CA SER A 23 13.76 -29.85 -23.88
C SER A 23 13.51 -31.18 -24.62
N GLU A 24 12.61 -32.05 -24.14
CA GLU A 24 12.36 -33.36 -24.78
C GLU A 24 11.07 -33.48 -25.61
N SER A 25 10.32 -32.40 -25.86
CA SER A 25 9.17 -32.47 -26.76
C SER A 25 9.17 -31.36 -27.79
N ASN A 26 9.72 -31.61 -28.98
CA ASN A 26 9.05 -31.34 -30.26
C ASN A 26 10.01 -31.59 -31.43
N GLU A 27 9.80 -32.70 -32.13
CA GLU A 27 10.40 -32.95 -33.44
C GLU A 27 9.30 -33.34 -34.46
N SER A 28 9.36 -32.69 -35.63
CA SER A 28 8.52 -32.84 -36.84
C SER A 28 7.06 -32.31 -36.72
N THR A 29 6.45 -31.68 -37.73
CA THR A 29 6.49 -31.96 -39.17
C THR A 29 6.17 -30.68 -39.97
N GLY A 30 6.77 -30.52 -41.16
CA GLY A 30 6.58 -29.33 -42.01
C GLY A 30 5.29 -29.34 -42.84
N GLN A 31 4.71 -28.15 -43.04
CA GLN A 31 3.81 -27.83 -44.16
C GLN A 31 3.56 -26.30 -44.29
N ALA A 32 3.69 -25.81 -45.54
CA ALA A 32 3.10 -24.63 -46.19
C ALA A 32 3.05 -23.25 -45.49
N GLU A 33 3.72 -22.27 -46.12
CA GLU A 33 3.79 -20.84 -45.77
C GLU A 33 2.42 -20.14 -45.89
N LEU A 34 1.69 -20.06 -44.76
CA LEU A 34 0.82 -18.93 -44.40
C LEU A 34 1.72 -17.80 -43.85
N PRO A 35 1.26 -16.52 -43.74
CA PRO A 35 2.08 -15.47 -43.12
C PRO A 35 2.46 -15.97 -41.74
N THR A 36 3.75 -16.22 -41.59
CA THR A 36 4.35 -17.01 -40.53
C THR A 36 3.87 -16.44 -39.21
N ALA A 37 3.16 -17.27 -38.43
CA ALA A 37 2.85 -16.92 -37.05
C ALA A 37 4.14 -16.38 -36.40
N PRO A 38 4.06 -15.28 -35.63
CA PRO A 38 5.25 -14.70 -35.03
C PRO A 38 6.01 -15.82 -34.30
N PRO A 39 7.34 -15.88 -34.46
CA PRO A 39 8.14 -16.95 -33.89
C PRO A 39 7.82 -17.07 -32.40
N PRO A 40 7.68 -18.29 -31.87
CA PRO A 40 7.36 -18.49 -30.46
C PRO A 40 8.41 -17.78 -29.59
N PHE A 41 7.95 -17.07 -28.55
CA PHE A 41 8.83 -16.33 -27.64
C PHE A 41 9.86 -17.29 -27.02
N ASN A 42 11.14 -17.06 -27.32
CA ASN A 42 12.23 -17.83 -26.75
C ASN A 42 12.88 -17.05 -25.59
N PRO A 43 12.68 -17.46 -24.33
CA PRO A 43 13.22 -16.74 -23.17
C PRO A 43 14.75 -16.71 -23.15
N ARG A 44 15.42 -17.75 -23.68
CA ARG A 44 16.89 -17.78 -23.74
C ARG A 44 17.43 -16.70 -24.68
N GLN A 45 16.76 -16.50 -25.81
CA GLN A 45 17.14 -15.46 -26.76
C GLN A 45 16.85 -14.06 -26.20
N ALA A 46 15.73 -13.88 -25.50
CA ALA A 46 15.42 -12.61 -24.83
C ALA A 46 16.49 -12.23 -23.79
N ILE A 47 16.95 -13.19 -22.98
CA ILE A 47 18.02 -12.95 -22.01
C ILE A 47 19.33 -12.59 -22.71
N ALA A 48 19.71 -13.32 -23.77
CA ALA A 48 20.92 -13.03 -24.54
C ALA A 48 20.90 -11.61 -25.11
N ASN A 49 19.77 -11.19 -25.71
CA ASN A 49 19.60 -9.84 -26.25
C ASN A 49 19.73 -8.76 -25.16
N VAL A 50 19.22 -9.00 -23.95
CA VAL A 50 19.33 -8.05 -22.83
C VAL A 50 20.78 -7.96 -22.34
N VAL A 51 21.50 -9.07 -22.26
CA VAL A 51 22.91 -9.08 -21.85
C VAL A 51 23.78 -8.36 -22.88
N GLU A 52 23.59 -8.64 -24.17
CA GLU A 52 24.31 -7.96 -25.26
C GLU A 52 24.01 -6.45 -25.26
N TYR A 53 22.74 -6.07 -25.08
CA TYR A 53 22.35 -4.67 -24.97
C TYR A 53 22.99 -3.98 -23.76
N GLN A 54 23.07 -4.68 -22.62
CA GLN A 54 23.70 -4.16 -21.41
C GLN A 54 25.21 -3.95 -21.57
N GLU A 55 25.89 -4.83 -22.31
CA GLU A 55 27.33 -4.66 -22.62
C GLU A 55 27.57 -3.48 -23.57
N ALA A 56 26.68 -3.28 -24.54
CA ALA A 56 26.74 -2.15 -25.47
C ALA A 56 26.39 -0.80 -24.82
N HIS A 57 25.52 -0.81 -23.79
CA HIS A 57 24.96 0.38 -23.14
C HIS A 57 25.12 0.33 -21.61
N PRO A 58 26.32 0.57 -21.05
CA PRO A 58 26.52 0.55 -19.60
C PRO A 58 25.69 1.61 -18.85
N GLU A 59 25.32 2.71 -19.51
CA GLU A 59 24.41 3.74 -19.01
C GLU A 59 23.00 3.20 -18.71
N PHE A 60 22.58 2.15 -19.43
CA PHE A 60 21.28 1.50 -19.23
C PHE A 60 21.20 0.84 -17.86
N ALA A 61 22.21 0.05 -17.50
CA ALA A 61 22.28 -0.61 -16.19
C ALA A 61 22.33 0.39 -15.04
N ALA A 62 23.08 1.49 -15.21
CA ALA A 62 23.13 2.57 -14.24
C ALA A 62 21.77 3.27 -14.08
N GLY A 63 21.04 3.48 -15.18
CA GLY A 63 19.68 4.04 -15.18
C GLY A 63 18.70 3.16 -14.41
N ILE A 64 18.67 1.85 -14.71
CA ILE A 64 17.82 0.88 -14.00
C ILE A 64 18.12 0.88 -12.51
N ALA A 65 19.40 0.76 -12.13
CA ALA A 65 19.81 0.76 -10.74
C ALA A 65 19.39 2.05 -10.01
N THR A 66 19.45 3.20 -10.69
CA THR A 66 19.01 4.48 -10.15
C THR A 66 17.51 4.49 -9.85
N TRP A 67 16.68 4.09 -10.81
CA TRP A 67 15.22 4.00 -10.62
C TRP A 67 14.82 3.06 -9.49
N ILE A 68 15.46 1.89 -9.44
CA ILE A 68 15.24 0.91 -8.36
C ILE A 68 15.61 1.51 -7.01
N THR A 69 16.77 2.18 -6.91
CA THR A 69 17.24 2.80 -5.66
C THR A 69 16.30 3.90 -5.19
N ILE A 70 15.88 4.79 -6.10
CA ILE A 70 14.90 5.85 -5.80
C ILE A 70 13.58 5.23 -5.33
N GLY A 71 13.10 4.20 -6.04
CA GLY A 71 11.90 3.46 -5.68
C GLY A 71 11.99 2.86 -4.26
N ILE A 72 13.06 2.16 -3.92
CA ILE A 72 13.25 1.57 -2.58
C ILE A 72 13.24 2.64 -1.49
N ILE A 73 13.95 3.76 -1.69
CA ILE A 73 13.99 4.85 -0.70
C ILE A 73 12.60 5.44 -0.48
N LEU A 74 11.88 5.75 -1.56
CA LEU A 74 10.52 6.29 -1.48
C LEU A 74 9.55 5.28 -0.84
N PHE A 75 9.71 3.98 -1.13
CA PHE A 75 8.89 2.93 -0.56
C PHE A 75 9.08 2.85 0.96
N ILE A 76 10.33 2.86 1.44
CA ILE A 76 10.65 2.83 2.87
C ILE A 76 10.09 4.07 3.57
N LEU A 77 10.27 5.26 2.99
CA LEU A 77 9.73 6.50 3.56
C LEU A 77 8.20 6.50 3.61
N GLY A 78 7.55 6.09 2.52
CA GLY A 78 6.10 5.94 2.46
C GLY A 78 5.59 4.95 3.50
N LEU A 79 6.23 3.79 3.61
CA LEU A 79 5.86 2.76 4.58
C LEU A 79 6.04 3.21 6.04
N LEU A 80 7.15 3.90 6.36
CA LEU A 80 7.38 4.43 7.71
C LEU A 80 6.34 5.48 8.08
N LEU A 81 6.00 6.39 7.17
CA LEU A 81 4.95 7.39 7.38
C LEU A 81 3.57 6.72 7.57
N PHE A 82 3.28 5.69 6.77
CA PHE A 82 2.05 4.91 6.90
C PHE A 82 1.96 4.25 8.27
N LEU A 83 2.98 3.47 8.65
CA LEU A 83 3.03 2.78 9.94
C LEU A 83 2.95 3.75 11.12
N TYR A 84 3.67 4.87 11.05
CA TYR A 84 3.59 5.91 12.08
C TYR A 84 2.17 6.44 12.25
N SER A 85 1.47 6.75 11.15
CA SER A 85 0.11 7.27 11.18
C SER A 85 -0.89 6.26 11.78
N GLU A 86 -0.74 4.98 11.45
CA GLU A 86 -1.65 3.92 11.90
C GLU A 86 -1.35 3.48 13.34
N ILE A 87 -0.08 3.43 13.76
CA ILE A 87 0.30 3.11 15.15
C ILE A 87 -0.22 4.20 16.10
N GLN A 88 -0.07 5.47 15.74
CA GLN A 88 -0.62 6.59 16.52
C GLN A 88 -2.14 6.45 16.67
N ALA A 89 -2.83 6.12 15.58
CA ALA A 89 -4.28 5.91 15.60
C ALA A 89 -4.68 4.76 16.52
N VAL A 90 -3.98 3.62 16.43
CA VAL A 90 -4.24 2.45 17.27
C VAL A 90 -4.01 2.74 18.74
N LEU A 91 -2.97 3.51 19.09
CA LEU A 91 -2.71 3.88 20.49
C LEU A 91 -3.82 4.76 21.06
N VAL A 92 -4.27 5.78 20.32
CA VAL A 92 -5.37 6.65 20.75
C VAL A 92 -6.66 5.86 20.92
N VAL A 93 -7.04 5.04 19.93
CA VAL A 93 -8.26 4.23 19.98
C VAL A 93 -8.22 3.23 21.15
N ARG A 94 -7.07 2.59 21.38
CA ARG A 94 -6.91 1.65 22.49
C ARG A 94 -7.11 2.32 23.85
N ASP A 95 -6.56 3.53 24.02
CA ASP A 95 -6.69 4.27 25.27
C ASP A 95 -8.13 4.78 25.48
N GLN A 96 -8.82 5.17 24.40
CA GLN A 96 -10.25 5.49 24.41
C GLN A 96 -11.12 4.27 24.79
N ASP A 97 -10.88 3.11 24.17
CA ASP A 97 -11.56 1.85 24.48
C ASP A 97 -11.35 1.45 25.95
N PHE A 98 -10.13 1.62 26.47
CA PHE A 98 -9.82 1.32 27.86
C PHE A 98 -10.59 2.22 28.83
N ARG A 99 -10.67 3.53 28.55
CA ARG A 99 -11.44 4.49 29.36
C ARG A 99 -12.94 4.20 29.29
N ALA A 100 -13.48 3.94 28.09
CA ALA A 100 -14.88 3.56 27.92
C ALA A 100 -15.21 2.30 28.75
N LYS A 101 -14.31 1.32 28.79
CA LYS A 101 -14.47 0.13 29.63
C LYS A 101 -14.47 0.45 31.12
N LEU A 102 -13.57 1.31 31.60
CA LEU A 102 -13.54 1.72 33.01
C LEU A 102 -14.80 2.47 33.44
N VAL A 103 -15.33 3.35 32.58
CA VAL A 103 -16.60 4.06 32.81
C VAL A 103 -17.75 3.05 32.86
N SER A 104 -17.82 2.11 31.90
CA SER A 104 -18.88 1.09 31.87
C SER A 104 -18.90 0.17 33.10
N LEU A 105 -17.74 -0.03 33.73
CA LEU A 105 -17.58 -0.84 34.93
C LEU A 105 -17.72 -0.03 36.23
N ASN A 106 -18.05 1.28 36.14
CA ASN A 106 -18.14 2.21 37.27
C ASN A 106 -16.83 2.36 38.07
N TYR A 107 -15.66 2.08 37.47
CA TYR A 107 -14.36 2.34 38.08
C TYR A 107 -13.88 3.80 37.89
N MET A 108 -14.52 4.54 36.99
CA MET A 108 -14.22 5.94 36.70
C MET A 108 -15.53 6.71 36.53
N MET A 109 -15.66 7.89 37.14
CA MET A 109 -16.83 8.75 36.94
C MET A 109 -16.69 9.53 35.63
N GLU A 110 -17.78 9.56 34.87
CA GLU A 110 -17.92 10.43 33.70
C GLU A 110 -17.88 11.88 34.18
N GLY A 111 -16.97 12.66 33.63
CA GLY A 111 -16.72 14.03 34.09
C GLY A 111 -16.07 14.86 33.01
N LYS A 112 -16.22 16.18 33.11
CA LYS A 112 -15.79 17.18 32.12
C LYS A 112 -14.33 17.00 31.64
N ASN A 113 -13.44 16.53 32.50
CA ASN A 113 -12.05 16.28 32.16
C ASN A 113 -11.86 15.18 31.10
N ILE A 114 -12.74 14.17 31.05
CA ILE A 114 -12.67 13.09 30.05
C ILE A 114 -13.13 13.61 28.69
N ASP A 115 -14.17 14.43 28.65
CA ASP A 115 -14.68 15.02 27.41
C ASP A 115 -13.66 15.98 26.79
N ASP A 116 -13.04 16.82 27.61
CA ASP A 116 -11.99 17.73 27.19
C ASP A 116 -10.78 16.94 26.64
N LEU A 117 -10.38 15.86 27.31
CA LEU A 117 -9.29 14.98 26.85
C LEU A 117 -9.62 14.26 25.53
N ASN A 118 -10.82 13.70 25.41
CA ASN A 118 -11.26 13.04 24.17
C ASN A 118 -11.32 14.04 23.01
N LYS A 119 -11.68 15.29 23.27
CA LYS A 119 -11.68 16.36 22.27
C LYS A 119 -10.27 16.71 21.80
N GLU A 120 -9.31 16.82 22.72
CA GLU A 120 -7.89 17.04 22.38
C GLU A 120 -7.32 15.86 21.58
N GLU A 121 -7.58 14.63 21.99
CA GLU A 121 -7.13 13.44 21.25
C GLU A 121 -7.76 13.36 19.86
N ASN A 122 -9.07 13.62 19.73
CA ASN A 122 -9.73 13.66 18.43
C ASN A 122 -9.16 14.76 17.52
N ALA A 123 -8.73 15.89 18.07
CA ALA A 123 -8.05 16.93 17.30
C ALA A 123 -6.73 16.42 16.71
N THR A 124 -5.95 15.65 17.48
CA THR A 124 -4.69 15.05 16.98
C THR A 124 -4.91 13.99 15.89
N MET A 125 -6.06 13.31 15.89
CA MET A 125 -6.45 12.29 14.92
C MET A 125 -6.88 12.86 13.56
N ARG A 126 -7.25 14.15 13.47
CA ARG A 126 -7.66 14.79 12.20
C ARG A 126 -6.60 14.75 11.12
N PHE A 127 -5.31 14.70 11.50
CA PHE A 127 -4.21 14.68 10.54
C PHE A 127 -3.95 13.30 9.92
N ARG A 128 -4.47 12.23 10.53
CA ARG A 128 -4.28 10.84 10.07
C ARG A 128 -4.62 10.64 8.60
N PRO A 129 -5.82 10.97 8.08
CA PRO A 129 -6.17 10.73 6.68
C PRO A 129 -5.17 11.35 5.71
N TYR A 130 -4.69 12.55 5.99
CA TYR A 130 -3.70 13.23 5.14
C TYR A 130 -2.37 12.47 5.10
N LEU A 131 -1.89 11.98 6.25
CA LEU A 131 -0.68 11.16 6.30
C LEU A 131 -0.87 9.80 5.62
N SER A 132 -2.00 9.12 5.84
CA SER A 132 -2.28 7.82 5.22
C SER A 132 -2.43 7.95 3.70
N ILE A 133 -3.06 9.03 3.19
CA ILE A 133 -3.14 9.30 1.74
C ILE A 133 -1.77 9.64 1.16
N LEU A 134 -1.01 10.53 1.81
CA LEU A 134 0.33 10.91 1.35
C LEU A 134 1.27 9.71 1.30
N SER A 135 1.24 8.86 2.32
CA SER A 135 2.05 7.64 2.36
C SER A 135 1.60 6.61 1.33
N MET A 136 0.30 6.43 1.08
CA MET A 136 -0.17 5.61 -0.04
C MET A 136 0.29 6.14 -1.40
N LEU A 137 0.28 7.46 -1.62
CA LEU A 137 0.80 8.07 -2.85
C LEU A 137 2.32 7.83 -3.00
N LEU A 138 3.09 7.93 -1.92
CA LEU A 138 4.52 7.61 -1.92
C LEU A 138 4.78 6.13 -2.23
N ILE A 139 3.99 5.22 -1.66
CA ILE A 139 4.07 3.79 -1.96
C ILE A 139 3.72 3.54 -3.43
N PHE A 140 2.67 4.18 -3.96
CA PHE A 140 2.31 4.10 -5.38
C PHE A 140 3.46 4.58 -6.30
N ILE A 141 3.98 5.78 -6.06
CA ILE A 141 5.08 6.36 -6.86
C ILE A 141 6.33 5.47 -6.78
N SER A 142 6.65 4.96 -5.58
CA SER A 142 7.79 4.07 -5.41
C SER A 142 7.68 2.77 -6.20
N LEU A 143 6.51 2.13 -6.20
CA LEU A 143 6.25 0.93 -6.99
C LEU A 143 6.28 1.23 -8.49
N ALA A 144 5.73 2.38 -8.92
CA ALA A 144 5.82 2.82 -10.30
C ALA A 144 7.29 3.00 -10.73
N CYS A 145 8.13 3.62 -9.90
CA CYS A 145 9.58 3.74 -10.14
C CYS A 145 10.29 2.37 -10.18
N LEU A 146 9.88 1.42 -9.32
CA LEU A 146 10.45 0.06 -9.30
C LEU A 146 10.10 -0.74 -10.56
N PHE A 147 8.90 -0.56 -11.09
CA PHE A 147 8.42 -1.28 -12.25
C PHE A 147 8.68 -0.58 -13.58
N TYR A 148 8.96 0.73 -13.58
CA TYR A 148 9.27 1.48 -14.80
C TYR A 148 10.40 0.85 -15.64
N PRO A 149 11.54 0.41 -15.06
CA PRO A 149 12.59 -0.30 -15.80
C PRO A 149 12.13 -1.52 -16.59
N LEU A 150 11.04 -2.19 -16.15
CA LEU A 150 10.51 -3.35 -16.87
C LEU A 150 9.97 -2.95 -18.26
N CYS A 151 9.45 -1.73 -18.41
CA CYS A 151 9.00 -1.25 -19.72
C CYS A 151 10.16 -1.06 -20.70
N ASP A 152 11.30 -0.57 -20.21
CA ASP A 152 12.49 -0.40 -21.04
C ASP A 152 13.05 -1.77 -21.45
N ILE A 153 13.08 -2.74 -20.53
CA ILE A 153 13.50 -4.13 -20.82
C ILE A 153 12.57 -4.77 -21.86
N LEU A 154 11.24 -4.59 -21.75
CA LEU A 154 10.28 -5.12 -22.72
C LEU A 154 10.49 -4.54 -24.12
N ASN A 155 10.88 -3.26 -24.21
CA ASN A 155 11.22 -2.61 -25.46
C ASN A 155 12.48 -3.21 -26.10
N VAL A 156 13.52 -3.51 -25.29
CA VAL A 156 14.75 -4.18 -25.75
C VAL A 156 14.46 -5.61 -26.25
N VAL A 157 13.53 -6.32 -25.61
CA VAL A 157 13.10 -7.66 -26.02
C VAL A 157 12.27 -7.63 -27.32
N GLY A 158 11.84 -6.46 -27.79
CA GLY A 158 11.06 -6.30 -29.01
C GLY A 158 9.58 -6.60 -28.86
N LEU A 159 9.06 -6.62 -27.63
CA LEU A 159 7.63 -6.73 -27.36
C LEU A 159 6.96 -5.35 -27.47
N PRO A 160 5.70 -5.27 -27.95
CA PRO A 160 5.00 -4.00 -28.09
C PRO A 160 4.85 -3.31 -26.73
N SER A 161 5.55 -2.18 -26.57
CA SER A 161 5.63 -1.40 -25.33
C SER A 161 4.46 -0.42 -25.13
N ALA A 162 3.60 -0.25 -26.13
CA ALA A 162 2.60 0.81 -26.18
C ALA A 162 1.61 0.89 -24.99
N PRO A 163 1.18 -0.22 -24.33
CA PRO A 163 0.40 -0.14 -23.10
C PRO A 163 1.22 -0.32 -21.80
N CYS A 164 2.55 -0.41 -21.85
CA CYS A 164 3.36 -0.79 -20.68
C CYS A 164 3.25 0.21 -19.53
N LEU A 165 3.34 1.52 -19.81
CA LEU A 165 3.23 2.55 -18.79
C LEU A 165 1.88 2.51 -18.07
N LEU A 166 0.80 2.23 -18.81
CA LEU A 166 -0.54 2.12 -18.24
C LEU A 166 -0.66 0.88 -17.35
N ILE A 167 -0.15 -0.27 -17.81
CA ILE A 167 -0.13 -1.52 -17.04
C ILE A 167 0.70 -1.37 -15.76
N VAL A 168 1.90 -0.78 -15.85
CA VAL A 168 2.77 -0.51 -14.70
C VAL A 168 2.10 0.44 -13.72
N SER A 169 1.52 1.54 -14.20
CA SER A 169 0.85 2.51 -13.31
C SER A 169 -0.36 1.88 -12.63
N PHE A 170 -1.19 1.15 -13.37
CA PHE A 170 -2.38 0.49 -12.80
C PHE A 170 -2.00 -0.63 -11.82
N GLY A 171 -0.99 -1.44 -12.18
CA GLY A 171 -0.45 -2.49 -11.32
C GLY A 171 0.18 -1.93 -10.04
N ALA A 172 0.94 -0.83 -10.13
CA ALA A 172 1.52 -0.15 -8.99
C ALA A 172 0.44 0.42 -8.06
N LEU A 173 -0.62 1.03 -8.60
CA LEU A 173 -1.73 1.54 -7.81
C LEU A 173 -2.41 0.39 -7.05
N PHE A 174 -2.72 -0.70 -7.75
CA PHE A 174 -3.36 -1.85 -7.15
C PHE A 174 -2.48 -2.52 -6.09
N ALA A 175 -1.20 -2.72 -6.38
CA ALA A 175 -0.23 -3.25 -5.43
C ALA A 175 -0.07 -2.36 -4.19
N SER A 176 -0.09 -1.03 -4.36
CA SER A 176 -0.03 -0.07 -3.24
C SER A 176 -1.22 -0.25 -2.28
N ILE A 177 -2.42 -0.47 -2.81
CA ILE A 177 -3.63 -0.72 -2.01
C ILE A 177 -3.51 -2.06 -1.26
N CYS A 178 -3.01 -3.11 -1.93
CA CYS A 178 -2.81 -4.43 -1.31
C CYS A 178 -1.78 -4.38 -0.17
N ILE A 179 -0.69 -3.62 -0.37
CA ILE A 179 0.35 -3.42 0.64
C ILE A 179 -0.18 -2.59 1.81
N ALA A 180 -0.87 -1.47 1.53
CA ALA A 180 -1.45 -0.63 2.58
C ALA A 180 -2.45 -1.42 3.44
N THR A 181 -3.34 -2.19 2.82
CA THR A 181 -4.31 -3.04 3.53
C THR A 181 -3.65 -4.17 4.32
N PHE A 182 -2.55 -4.74 3.82
CA PHE A 182 -1.77 -5.71 4.60
C PHE A 182 -1.20 -5.10 5.88
N PHE A 183 -0.57 -3.92 5.78
CA PHE A 183 -0.01 -3.25 6.94
C PHE A 183 -1.08 -2.74 7.89
N MET A 184 -2.25 -2.33 7.39
CA MET A 184 -3.43 -2.07 8.22
C MET A 184 -3.81 -3.31 9.03
N PHE A 185 -3.87 -4.49 8.42
CA PHE A 185 -4.13 -5.73 9.15
C PHE A 185 -3.11 -5.94 10.27
N VAL A 186 -1.81 -5.79 10.00
CA VAL A 186 -0.76 -6.02 11.02
C VAL A 186 -0.93 -5.05 12.19
N VAL A 187 -1.10 -3.76 11.93
CA VAL A 187 -1.20 -2.71 12.95
C VAL A 187 -2.50 -2.82 13.76
N TRP A 188 -3.62 -3.12 13.12
CA TRP A 188 -4.95 -3.17 13.74
C TRP A 188 -5.33 -4.54 14.31
N SER A 189 -4.52 -5.58 14.08
CA SER A 189 -4.76 -6.95 14.56
C SER A 189 -4.98 -7.03 16.09
N CYS A 190 -4.30 -6.17 16.84
CA CYS A 190 -4.32 -6.13 18.30
C CYS A 190 -5.55 -5.47 18.91
N THR A 191 -6.24 -4.57 18.19
CA THR A 191 -7.38 -3.79 18.73
C THR A 191 -8.72 -4.22 18.15
N ARG A 192 -8.78 -4.55 16.85
CA ARG A 192 -10.03 -4.84 16.14
C ARG A 192 -9.85 -6.05 15.21
N THR A 193 -9.82 -7.26 15.76
CA THR A 193 -9.53 -8.50 15.01
C THR A 193 -10.46 -8.71 13.81
N TYR A 194 -11.76 -8.42 13.91
CA TYR A 194 -12.70 -8.61 12.80
C TYR A 194 -12.43 -7.67 11.62
N ALA A 195 -12.20 -6.37 11.89
CA ALA A 195 -11.85 -5.41 10.85
C ALA A 195 -10.49 -5.74 10.21
N ALA A 196 -9.53 -6.14 11.04
CA ALA A 196 -8.22 -6.59 10.57
C ALA A 196 -8.33 -7.79 9.62
N LEU A 197 -9.18 -8.78 9.93
CA LEU A 197 -9.42 -9.93 9.05
C LEU A 197 -10.00 -9.53 7.69
N VAL A 198 -10.89 -8.52 7.65
CA VAL A 198 -11.40 -7.98 6.38
C VAL A 198 -10.26 -7.38 5.56
N PHE A 199 -9.37 -6.59 6.17
CA PHE A 199 -8.20 -6.05 5.48
C PHE A 199 -7.24 -7.14 4.97
N LEU A 200 -7.06 -8.22 5.74
CA LEU A 200 -6.27 -9.37 5.31
C LEU A 200 -6.89 -10.04 4.08
N LEU A 201 -8.21 -10.28 4.10
CA LEU A 201 -8.91 -10.90 2.96
C LEU A 201 -8.82 -10.02 1.71
N ILE A 202 -8.95 -8.70 1.85
CA ILE A 202 -8.72 -7.74 0.77
C ILE A 202 -7.29 -7.91 0.25
N SER A 203 -6.28 -7.74 1.10
CA SER A 203 -4.88 -7.82 0.67
C SER A 203 -4.50 -9.14 -0.03
N VAL A 204 -4.93 -10.28 0.52
CA VAL A 204 -4.63 -11.61 -0.02
C VAL A 204 -5.36 -11.83 -1.35
N SER A 205 -6.66 -11.52 -1.43
CA SER A 205 -7.42 -11.68 -2.68
C SER A 205 -6.89 -10.77 -3.80
N GLY A 206 -6.47 -9.54 -3.48
CA GLY A 206 -5.81 -8.66 -4.44
C GLY A 206 -4.46 -9.23 -4.91
N SER A 207 -3.64 -9.73 -3.99
CA SER A 207 -2.34 -10.33 -4.32
C SER A 207 -2.47 -11.56 -5.23
N PHE A 208 -3.54 -12.35 -5.09
CA PHE A 208 -3.86 -13.45 -5.99
C PHE A 208 -4.32 -13.00 -7.38
N LEU A 209 -4.96 -11.82 -7.50
CA LEU A 209 -5.47 -11.30 -8.77
C LEU A 209 -4.39 -10.57 -9.60
N LEU A 210 -3.38 -9.99 -8.96
CA LEU A 210 -2.31 -9.26 -9.65
C LEU A 210 -1.64 -10.05 -10.79
N PRO A 211 -1.23 -11.33 -10.60
CA PRO A 211 -0.60 -12.11 -11.66
C PRO A 211 -1.49 -12.39 -12.87
N THR A 212 -2.82 -12.29 -12.73
CA THR A 212 -3.74 -12.55 -13.84
C THR A 212 -3.62 -11.51 -14.96
N GLY A 213 -3.11 -10.31 -14.65
CA GLY A 213 -2.96 -9.23 -15.61
C GLY A 213 -4.27 -8.74 -16.26
N ASN A 214 -5.42 -9.21 -15.79
CA ASN A 214 -6.72 -8.90 -16.40
C ASN A 214 -7.32 -7.63 -15.76
N PRO A 215 -7.36 -6.50 -16.48
CA PRO A 215 -7.80 -5.23 -15.91
C PRO A 215 -9.28 -5.24 -15.50
N ILE A 216 -10.13 -6.05 -16.15
CA ILE A 216 -11.55 -6.16 -15.83
C ILE A 216 -11.74 -6.79 -14.45
N LEU A 217 -11.02 -7.89 -14.17
CA LEU A 217 -11.07 -8.55 -12.86
C LEU A 217 -10.55 -7.63 -11.75
N LEU A 218 -9.50 -6.86 -12.01
CA LEU A 218 -8.95 -5.91 -11.05
C LEU A 218 -9.91 -4.75 -10.76
N LEU A 219 -10.59 -4.21 -11.78
CA LEU A 219 -11.61 -3.17 -11.61
C LEU A 219 -12.85 -3.68 -10.87
N LEU A 220 -13.29 -4.90 -11.17
CA LEU A 220 -14.38 -5.55 -10.45
C LEU A 220 -14.00 -5.73 -8.98
N TRP A 221 -12.80 -6.24 -8.70
CA TRP A 221 -12.30 -6.38 -7.33
C TRP A 221 -12.23 -5.04 -6.61
N MET A 222 -11.75 -3.96 -7.25
CA MET A 222 -11.73 -2.62 -6.66
C MET A 222 -13.15 -2.16 -6.32
N THR A 223 -14.09 -2.34 -7.25
CA THR A 223 -15.49 -1.95 -7.03
C THR A 223 -16.11 -2.71 -5.87
N VAL A 224 -15.83 -4.02 -5.76
CA VAL A 224 -16.34 -4.87 -4.67
C VAL A 224 -15.68 -4.54 -3.33
N THR A 225 -14.38 -4.22 -3.30
CA THR A 225 -13.68 -3.91 -2.05
C THR A 225 -14.01 -2.51 -1.54
N PHE A 226 -14.04 -1.49 -2.40
CA PHE A 226 -14.46 -0.14 -2.02
C PHE A 226 -15.97 -0.08 -1.74
N GLY A 227 -16.80 -0.69 -2.59
CA GLY A 227 -18.25 -0.76 -2.39
C GLY A 227 -18.62 -1.59 -1.18
N GLY A 228 -17.97 -2.73 -0.98
CA GLY A 228 -18.13 -3.60 0.19
C GLY A 228 -17.62 -2.94 1.47
N GLY A 229 -16.49 -2.21 1.41
CA GLY A 229 -16.00 -1.40 2.52
C GLY A 229 -16.99 -0.30 2.89
N ALA A 230 -17.47 0.48 1.92
CA ALA A 230 -18.47 1.52 2.14
C ALA A 230 -19.78 0.93 2.70
N ALA A 231 -20.25 -0.19 2.17
CA ALA A 231 -21.44 -0.88 2.66
C ALA A 231 -21.23 -1.45 4.07
N TYR A 232 -20.07 -2.04 4.36
CA TYR A 232 -19.71 -2.51 5.70
C TYR A 232 -19.82 -1.35 6.69
N PHE A 233 -19.23 -0.19 6.39
CA PHE A 233 -19.35 0.98 7.24
C PHE A 233 -20.78 1.56 7.29
N TRP A 234 -21.57 1.43 6.23
CA TRP A 234 -22.96 1.89 6.24
C TRP A 234 -23.89 0.98 7.06
N PHE A 235 -23.73 -0.35 7.01
CA PHE A 235 -24.67 -1.32 7.58
C PHE A 235 -24.30 -1.87 8.96
N VAL A 236 -23.03 -1.77 9.36
CA VAL A 236 -22.58 -2.10 10.73
C VAL A 236 -23.10 -1.16 11.86
N PRO A 237 -23.70 0.04 11.64
CA PRO A 237 -24.15 0.93 12.73
C PRO A 237 -25.11 0.28 13.73
N ASP A 238 -25.99 -0.62 13.30
CA ASP A 238 -27.08 -1.12 14.17
C ASP A 238 -26.58 -1.95 15.37
N HIS A 239 -25.39 -2.54 15.26
CA HIS A 239 -24.79 -3.29 16.35
C HIS A 239 -24.03 -2.41 17.36
N TYR A 240 -23.61 -1.21 16.94
CA TYR A 240 -22.85 -0.25 17.75
C TYR A 240 -23.70 0.91 18.29
N GLN A 241 -24.83 1.22 17.66
CA GLN A 241 -25.81 2.21 18.16
C GLN A 241 -26.50 1.76 19.47
N LYS A 242 -26.48 0.46 19.79
CA LYS A 242 -27.10 -0.08 21.01
C LYS A 242 -26.28 0.16 22.29
N ASN A 243 -25.02 0.58 22.17
CA ASN A 243 -24.22 1.06 23.31
C ASN A 243 -23.88 2.56 23.11
N PRO A 244 -24.86 3.45 23.27
CA PRO A 244 -24.58 4.88 23.33
C PRO A 244 -23.91 5.16 24.67
N LEU A 245 -22.58 5.28 24.68
CA LEU A 245 -22.03 6.38 25.46
C LEU A 245 -22.66 7.63 24.85
N LYS A 246 -23.62 8.18 25.60
CA LYS A 246 -24.71 9.03 25.13
C LYS A 246 -24.24 10.43 24.70
N ASP A 247 -22.93 10.70 24.77
CA ASP A 247 -22.37 12.05 24.75
C ASP A 247 -21.23 12.25 23.74
N SER A 248 -21.19 11.52 22.62
CA SER A 248 -20.52 12.13 21.46
C SER A 248 -21.45 13.23 20.95
N ALA A 249 -21.18 14.49 21.32
CA ALA A 249 -21.99 15.69 21.08
C ALA A 249 -22.48 15.92 19.62
N ASN A 250 -22.09 15.06 18.67
CA ASN A 250 -22.46 15.08 17.26
C ASN A 250 -23.19 13.80 16.76
N GLY A 251 -23.57 12.86 17.63
CA GLY A 251 -24.35 11.67 17.25
C GLY A 251 -23.61 10.66 16.35
N LYS A 252 -22.28 10.74 16.26
CA LYS A 252 -21.45 9.83 15.46
C LYS A 252 -21.17 8.54 16.23
N PRO A 253 -21.35 7.34 15.63
CA PRO A 253 -21.09 6.08 16.30
C PRO A 253 -19.60 5.92 16.63
N SER A 254 -19.26 5.19 17.71
CA SER A 254 -17.88 5.06 18.23
C SER A 254 -16.88 4.54 17.20
N TRP A 255 -17.29 3.63 16.32
CA TRP A 255 -16.43 3.13 15.24
C TRP A 255 -16.13 4.20 14.16
N LEU A 256 -16.96 5.25 14.04
CA LEU A 256 -16.67 6.39 13.16
C LEU A 256 -15.62 7.32 13.80
N GLN A 257 -15.41 7.24 15.12
CA GLN A 257 -14.26 7.87 15.80
C GLN A 257 -12.97 7.10 15.48
N ASP A 258 -13.03 5.77 15.39
CA ASP A 258 -11.87 4.92 15.01
C ASP A 258 -11.34 5.24 13.60
N ILE A 259 -12.17 5.84 12.76
CA ILE A 259 -11.85 6.26 11.40
C ILE A 259 -11.32 7.71 11.38
N GLY A 260 -11.59 8.50 12.42
CA GLY A 260 -11.44 9.94 12.41
C GLY A 260 -12.54 10.61 11.59
N ASP A 261 -12.78 11.90 11.86
CA ASP A 261 -13.71 12.67 11.03
C ASP A 261 -13.08 12.83 9.63
N PHE A 262 -13.51 12.02 8.66
CA PHE A 262 -13.11 12.15 7.25
C PHE A 262 -13.77 13.36 6.56
N SER A 263 -14.24 14.35 7.31
CA SER A 263 -14.42 15.69 6.75
C SER A 263 -13.03 16.21 6.37
N ILE A 264 -12.52 15.74 5.24
CA ILE A 264 -11.38 16.32 4.55
C ILE A 264 -11.88 17.69 4.16
N SER A 265 -11.49 18.69 4.95
CA SER A 265 -11.74 20.06 4.56
C SER A 265 -10.99 20.30 3.27
N THR A 266 -11.73 20.67 2.23
CA THR A 266 -11.13 21.12 0.98
C THR A 266 -10.57 22.53 1.11
N ASP A 267 -10.80 23.22 2.24
CA ASP A 267 -10.23 24.52 2.51
C ASP A 267 -8.75 24.37 2.92
N GLY A 268 -7.86 24.79 2.04
CA GLY A 268 -6.42 24.76 2.27
C GLY A 268 -6.01 25.53 3.54
N ASN A 269 -6.76 26.57 3.93
CA ASN A 269 -6.47 27.30 5.16
C ASN A 269 -6.73 26.45 6.41
N GLU A 270 -7.77 25.62 6.40
CA GLU A 270 -8.06 24.72 7.52
C GLU A 270 -6.97 23.65 7.67
N ILE A 271 -6.46 23.13 6.55
CA ILE A 271 -5.33 22.18 6.54
C ILE A 271 -4.06 22.83 7.11
N VAL A 272 -3.72 24.03 6.63
CA VAL A 272 -2.52 24.75 7.11
C VAL A 272 -2.64 25.09 8.60
N ASN A 273 -3.82 25.52 9.05
CA ASN A 273 -4.07 25.81 10.46
C ASN A 273 -3.96 24.55 11.32
N ALA A 274 -4.50 23.41 10.88
CA ALA A 274 -4.38 22.14 11.59
C ALA A 274 -2.92 21.67 11.71
N ILE A 275 -2.11 21.85 10.66
CA ILE A 275 -0.67 21.55 10.69
C ILE A 275 0.04 22.48 11.67
N HIS A 276 -0.26 23.78 11.61
CA HIS A 276 0.39 24.78 12.45
C HIS A 276 0.06 24.57 13.94
N GLU A 277 -1.20 24.25 14.26
CA GLU A 277 -1.66 23.94 15.62
C GLU A 277 -0.94 22.70 16.17
N LYS A 278 -0.76 21.66 15.35
CA LYS A 278 -0.01 20.46 15.76
C LYS A 278 1.47 20.76 16.06
N ILE A 279 2.13 21.53 15.20
CA ILE A 279 3.53 21.96 15.40
C ILE A 279 3.67 22.78 16.69
N GLU A 280 2.74 23.70 16.93
CA GLU A 280 2.77 24.54 18.13
C GLU A 280 2.56 23.71 19.41
N THR A 281 1.64 22.73 19.37
CA THR A 281 1.32 21.87 20.50
C THR A 281 2.49 20.95 20.86
N GLU A 282 3.10 20.30 19.87
CA GLU A 282 4.34 19.52 20.03
C GLU A 282 5.46 20.41 20.60
N GLY A 283 5.65 21.60 20.04
CA GLY A 283 6.65 22.56 20.51
C GLY A 283 6.48 22.99 21.97
N LYS A 284 5.24 23.13 22.44
CA LYS A 284 4.92 23.39 23.85
C LYS A 284 5.22 22.19 24.74
N ARG A 285 4.95 20.97 24.27
CA ARG A 285 5.25 19.72 25.00
C ARG A 285 6.75 19.57 25.25
N PHE A 286 7.56 19.76 24.20
CA PHE A 286 9.03 19.72 24.31
C PHE A 286 9.60 20.80 25.24
N LYS A 287 8.96 21.97 25.34
CA LYS A 287 9.38 23.01 26.30
C LYS A 287 9.05 22.64 27.75
N LYS A 288 7.89 22.02 28.00
CA LYS A 288 7.50 21.59 29.35
C LYS A 288 8.39 20.45 29.89
N GLU A 289 8.89 19.58 29.02
CA GLU A 289 9.71 18.44 29.42
C GLU A 289 11.18 18.81 29.74
N LYS A 290 11.61 20.03 29.39
CA LYS A 290 12.95 20.57 29.67
C LYS A 290 13.04 21.39 30.97
N VAL A 291 11.93 21.60 31.67
CA VAL A 291 11.85 22.35 32.94
C VAL A 291 11.61 21.36 34.07
#